data_AF-A0A820DDY5-F1
#
_entry.id   AF-A0A820DDY5-F1
#
_cell.length_a   1.000
_cell.length_b   1.000
_cell.length_c   1.000
_cell.angle_alpha   90.00
_cell.angle_beta   90.00
_cell.angle_gamma   90.00
#
_symmetry.space_group_name_H-M   'P 1'
#
loop_
_entity.id
_entity.type
_entity.pdbx_description
1 polymer ?
#
loop_
_entity_poly.entity_id
_entity_poly.type
_entity_poly.pdbx_seq_one_letter_code
_entity_poly.pdbx_strand_id
1 'polypeptide(L)'
;EYEQLIIENIDENFDFKQLIDENIDDIQKLHKNGLYAIRVPRHRSFTIILKKFALYSTKINLQAISTLTDSIQIELKINNNDEKCLLWLKQRSNIDIVFEYKNPIDKTQTIIIIRVTIKYLLSFIRECAPFENDNSLAIIQIFDHFN
;
A
#
# COMPACT_ATOMS: atom_id res chain seq x y z
N GLU A 1 0.20 -2.64 18.52
CA GLU A 1 0.76 -1.37 18.03
C GLU A 1 -0.08 -0.87 16.85
N TYR A 2 -0.14 0.43 16.63
CA TYR A 2 -1.04 1.04 15.64
C TYR A 2 -0.29 2.03 14.74
N GLU A 3 -0.76 2.16 13.50
CA GLU A 3 -0.44 3.28 12.61
C GLU A 3 -1.62 4.25 12.52
N GLN A 4 -1.33 5.52 12.23
CA GLN A 4 -2.34 6.52 11.94
C GLN A 4 -2.30 6.94 10.47
N LEU A 5 -3.31 6.59 9.70
CA LEU A 5 -3.43 7.04 8.30
C LEU A 5 -4.07 8.41 8.26
N ILE A 6 -3.44 9.38 7.60
CA ILE A 6 -4.06 10.66 7.27
C ILE A 6 -4.60 10.59 5.84
N ILE A 7 -5.91 10.60 5.72
CA ILE A 7 -6.60 10.43 4.44
C ILE A 7 -7.41 11.68 4.14
N GLU A 8 -7.26 12.16 2.91
CA GLU A 8 -8.11 13.17 2.33
C GLU A 8 -9.16 12.48 1.47
N ASN A 9 -10.43 12.73 1.79
CA ASN A 9 -11.55 12.34 0.98
C ASN A 9 -11.89 13.47 0.01
N ILE A 10 -11.78 13.17 -1.29
CA ILE A 10 -12.00 14.12 -2.38
C ILE A 10 -13.50 14.14 -2.80
N ASP A 11 -14.32 13.24 -2.26
CA ASP A 11 -15.76 13.17 -2.55
C ASP A 11 -16.58 13.36 -1.28
N GLU A 12 -17.30 14.48 -1.22
CA GLU A 12 -18.12 14.86 -0.08
C GLU A 12 -19.23 13.85 0.24
N ASN A 13 -19.62 13.01 -0.73
CA ASN A 13 -20.64 11.97 -0.56
C ASN A 13 -20.05 10.59 -0.20
N PHE A 14 -18.73 10.48 -0.06
CA PHE A 14 -18.08 9.22 0.19
C PHE A 14 -18.22 8.79 1.66
N ASP A 15 -18.86 7.64 1.86
CA ASP A 15 -19.12 7.07 3.18
C ASP A 15 -18.02 6.09 3.57
N PHE A 16 -17.15 6.52 4.50
CA PHE A 16 -16.12 5.66 5.07
C PHE A 16 -16.69 4.39 5.70
N LYS A 17 -17.97 4.34 6.09
CA LYS A 17 -18.60 3.13 6.62
C LYS A 17 -18.57 1.95 5.66
N GLN A 18 -18.63 2.19 4.36
CA GLN A 18 -18.54 1.14 3.34
C GLN A 18 -17.13 0.55 3.22
N LEU A 19 -16.13 1.31 3.69
CA LEU A 19 -14.72 0.94 3.75
C LEU A 19 -14.32 0.35 5.10
N ILE A 20 -15.19 0.38 6.12
CA ILE A 20 -14.83 -0.05 7.49
C ILE A 20 -14.47 -1.53 7.47
N ASP A 21 -13.17 -1.78 7.56
CA ASP A 21 -12.64 -3.04 8.01
C ASP A 21 -12.91 -3.16 9.51
N GLU A 22 -13.38 -4.32 9.97
CA GLU A 22 -13.61 -4.59 11.39
C GLU A 22 -12.34 -4.39 12.25
N ASN A 23 -11.16 -4.41 11.62
CA ASN A 23 -9.89 -4.16 12.26
C ASN A 23 -9.55 -2.67 12.41
N ILE A 24 -10.32 -1.74 11.85
CA ILE A 24 -10.10 -0.30 12.09
C ILE A 24 -10.52 0.03 13.53
N ASP A 25 -9.62 0.65 14.28
CA ASP A 25 -9.81 0.96 15.70
C ASP A 25 -10.63 2.24 15.89
N ASP A 26 -10.29 3.29 15.14
CA ASP A 26 -10.92 4.60 15.26
C ASP A 26 -10.82 5.41 13.96
N ILE A 27 -11.81 6.28 13.73
CA ILE A 27 -11.87 7.21 12.62
C ILE A 27 -12.24 8.59 13.16
N GLN A 28 -11.32 9.54 13.07
CA GLN A 28 -11.50 10.92 13.50
C GLN A 28 -11.50 11.87 12.30
N LYS A 29 -12.55 12.70 12.16
CA LYS A 29 -12.54 13.82 11.21
C LYS A 29 -11.72 14.98 11.78
N LEU A 30 -10.65 15.36 11.11
CA LEU A 30 -9.70 16.37 11.59
C LEU A 30 -10.17 17.80 11.29
N HIS A 31 -10.73 18.02 10.10
CA HIS A 31 -11.14 19.34 9.62
C HIS A 31 -12.41 19.29 8.78
N LYS A 32 -12.96 20.47 8.45
CA LYS A 32 -14.11 20.60 7.54
C LYS A 32 -13.79 20.13 6.11
N ASN A 33 -12.52 20.15 5.70
CA ASN A 33 -12.04 19.91 4.34
C ASN A 33 -11.91 18.41 3.97
N GLY A 34 -12.70 17.52 4.57
CA GLY A 34 -12.66 16.09 4.21
C GLY A 34 -11.38 15.35 4.63
N LEU A 35 -10.63 15.84 5.62
CA LEU A 35 -9.47 15.14 6.20
C LEU A 35 -9.87 14.26 7.37
N TYR A 36 -9.36 13.03 7.37
CA TYR A 36 -9.62 11.99 8.36
C TYR A 36 -8.31 11.40 8.87
N ALA A 37 -8.22 11.19 10.17
CA ALA A 37 -7.24 10.31 10.79
C ALA A 37 -7.90 8.95 11.03
N ILE A 38 -7.28 7.88 10.57
CA ILE A 38 -7.77 6.52 10.74
C ILE A 38 -6.70 5.72 11.48
N ARG A 39 -7.07 5.17 12.64
CA ARG A 39 -6.18 4.36 13.46
C ARG A 39 -6.33 2.89 13.07
N VAL A 40 -5.22 2.27 12.69
CA VAL A 40 -5.20 0.92 12.13
C VAL A 40 -4.16 0.05 12.84
N PRO A 41 -4.43 -1.23 13.13
CA PRO A 41 -3.44 -2.14 13.69
C PRO A 41 -2.27 -2.35 12.73
N ARG A 42 -1.05 -2.44 13.27
CA ARG A 42 0.18 -2.70 12.50
C ARG A 42 0.19 -4.05 11.78
N HIS A 43 1.22 -4.25 10.97
CA HIS A 43 1.56 -5.51 10.29
C HIS A 43 0.54 -5.94 9.22
N ARG A 44 0.00 -7.15 9.33
CA ARG A 44 -0.86 -7.75 8.30
C ARG A 44 -2.16 -6.96 8.12
N SER A 45 -2.76 -6.48 9.21
CA SER A 45 -4.00 -5.69 9.15
C SER A 45 -3.78 -4.37 8.42
N PHE A 46 -2.64 -3.71 8.67
CA PHE A 46 -2.25 -2.49 7.97
C PHE A 46 -2.21 -2.66 6.44
N THR A 47 -1.55 -3.73 5.98
CA THR A 47 -1.44 -4.04 4.55
C THR A 47 -2.82 -4.31 3.93
N ILE A 48 -3.69 -5.06 4.62
CA ILE A 48 -5.05 -5.36 4.15
C ILE A 48 -5.88 -4.08 4.03
N ILE A 49 -5.84 -3.21 5.03
CA ILE A 49 -6.62 -1.97 5.04
C ILE A 49 -6.17 -1.04 3.91
N LEU A 50 -4.86 -0.86 3.70
CA LEU A 50 -4.35 -0.07 2.57
C LEU A 50 -4.77 -0.63 1.21
N LYS A 51 -4.81 -1.97 1.04
CA LYS A 51 -5.36 -2.60 -0.16
C LYS A 51 -6.84 -2.31 -0.37
N LYS A 52 -7.65 -2.40 0.70
CA LYS A 52 -9.07 -2.03 0.63
C LYS A 52 -9.21 -0.57 0.20
N PHE A 53 -8.51 0.35 0.86
CA PHE A 53 -8.53 1.76 0.50
C PHE A 53 -8.14 2.00 -0.96
N ALA A 54 -7.08 1.36 -1.43
CA ALA A 54 -6.66 1.45 -2.82
C ALA A 54 -7.76 1.02 -3.81
N LEU A 55 -8.43 -0.10 -3.55
CA LEU A 55 -9.36 -0.74 -4.51
C LEU A 55 -10.80 -0.20 -4.46
N TYR A 56 -11.26 0.25 -3.30
CA TYR A 56 -12.65 0.71 -3.13
C TYR A 56 -12.89 2.13 -3.65
N SER A 57 -11.86 2.98 -3.68
CA SER A 57 -12.04 4.35 -4.13
C SER A 57 -10.77 4.95 -4.74
N THR A 58 -10.91 5.52 -5.92
CA THR A 58 -9.91 6.43 -6.51
C THR A 58 -10.04 7.85 -5.96
N LYS A 59 -11.05 8.10 -5.11
CA LYS A 59 -11.40 9.43 -4.58
C LYS A 59 -10.84 9.68 -3.18
N ILE A 60 -9.89 8.86 -2.73
CA ILE A 60 -9.16 9.08 -1.50
C ILE A 60 -7.67 9.26 -1.81
N ASN A 61 -7.07 10.25 -1.16
CA ASN A 61 -5.64 10.48 -1.17
C ASN A 61 -5.05 10.13 0.19
N LEU A 62 -3.97 9.35 0.19
CA LEU A 62 -3.18 9.13 1.39
C LEU A 62 -2.15 10.24 1.52
N GLN A 63 -2.26 11.03 2.58
CA GLN A 63 -1.41 12.19 2.83
C GLN A 63 -0.21 11.85 3.71
N ALA A 64 -0.43 11.02 4.74
CA ALA A 64 0.61 10.60 5.66
C ALA A 64 0.28 9.26 6.32
N ILE A 65 1.32 8.61 6.85
CA ILE A 65 1.24 7.39 7.66
C ILE A 65 2.04 7.67 8.94
N SER A 66 1.33 7.81 10.06
CA SER A 66 1.87 8.25 11.33
C SER A 66 2.67 9.56 11.17
N THR A 67 3.98 9.54 11.40
CA THR A 67 4.86 10.70 11.20
C THR A 67 5.50 10.76 9.81
N LEU A 68 5.29 9.74 8.98
CA LEU A 68 5.87 9.65 7.64
C LEU A 68 5.00 10.37 6.61
N THR A 69 5.62 11.30 5.88
CA THR A 69 5.00 12.04 4.77
C THR A 69 5.60 11.69 3.41
N ASP A 70 6.82 11.14 3.41
CA ASP A 70 7.62 11.07 2.18
C ASP A 70 7.44 9.71 1.50
N SER A 71 7.88 8.64 2.14
CA SER A 71 7.88 7.31 1.53
C SER A 71 7.69 6.16 2.53
N ILE A 72 7.25 5.02 2.01
CA ILE A 72 7.05 3.78 2.76
C ILE A 72 7.62 2.60 1.96
N GLN A 73 7.99 1.52 2.65
CA GLN A 73 8.48 0.30 2.02
C GLN A 73 7.36 -0.72 1.78
N ILE A 74 7.52 -1.48 0.70
CA ILE A 74 6.65 -2.59 0.34
C ILE A 74 7.53 -3.78 0.04
N GLU A 75 7.25 -4.90 0.70
CA GLU A 75 7.79 -6.20 0.32
C GLU A 75 6.84 -6.85 -0.69
N LEU A 76 7.41 -7.20 -1.84
CA LEU A 76 6.76 -7.85 -2.94
C LEU A 76 7.36 -9.23 -3.16
N LYS A 77 6.51 -10.18 -3.51
CA LYS A 77 6.91 -11.48 -4.04
C LYS A 77 6.46 -11.59 -5.48
N ILE A 78 7.41 -11.77 -6.39
CA ILE A 78 7.14 -12.13 -7.78
C ILE A 78 7.19 -13.65 -7.88
N ASN A 79 6.06 -14.26 -8.26
CA ASN A 79 5.95 -15.70 -8.45
C ASN A 79 6.43 -16.10 -9.85
N ASN A 80 6.87 -17.36 -9.98
CA ASN A 80 7.47 -17.94 -11.18
C ASN A 80 8.61 -17.12 -11.82
N ASN A 81 9.24 -16.23 -11.06
CA ASN A 81 10.18 -15.24 -11.57
C ASN A 81 9.66 -14.48 -12.81
N ASP A 82 8.38 -14.10 -12.80
CA ASP A 82 7.73 -13.46 -13.95
C ASP A 82 8.51 -12.21 -14.41
N GLU A 83 9.19 -12.35 -15.55
CA GLU A 83 10.04 -11.29 -16.12
C GLU A 83 9.23 -10.09 -16.58
N LYS A 84 7.96 -10.27 -16.99
CA LYS A 84 7.10 -9.16 -17.39
C LYS A 84 6.72 -8.33 -16.17
N CYS A 85 6.39 -8.99 -15.07
CA CYS A 85 6.11 -8.31 -13.80
C CYS A 85 7.35 -7.55 -13.30
N LEU A 86 8.53 -8.18 -13.35
CA LEU A 86 9.79 -7.56 -12.95
C LEU A 86 10.15 -6.35 -13.82
N LEU A 87 9.98 -6.46 -15.15
CA LEU A 87 10.23 -5.36 -16.07
C LEU A 87 9.26 -4.21 -15.85
N TRP A 88 7.96 -4.52 -15.65
CA TRP A 88 6.94 -3.52 -15.34
C TRP A 88 7.29 -2.75 -14.07
N LEU A 89 7.70 -3.43 -12.99
CA LEU A 89 8.19 -2.82 -11.76
C LEU A 89 9.38 -1.89 -12.00
N LYS A 90 10.37 -2.32 -12.79
CA LYS A 90 11.60 -1.55 -13.08
C LYS A 90 11.36 -0.30 -13.92
N GLN A 91 10.24 -0.21 -14.62
CA GLN A 91 9.88 0.94 -15.47
C GLN A 91 9.10 2.04 -14.71
N ARG A 92 8.77 1.81 -13.44
CA ARG A 92 8.02 2.75 -12.61
C ARG A 92 8.90 3.91 -12.16
N SER A 93 8.49 5.14 -12.44
CA SER A 93 9.21 6.35 -12.03
C SER A 93 8.91 6.79 -10.59
N ASN A 94 7.90 6.21 -9.96
CA ASN A 94 7.39 6.61 -8.65
C ASN A 94 7.76 5.63 -7.53
N ILE A 95 8.70 4.73 -7.79
CA ILE A 95 9.23 3.76 -6.82
C ILE A 95 10.75 3.68 -6.93
N ASP A 96 11.41 3.32 -5.84
CA ASP A 96 12.82 2.94 -5.83
C ASP A 96 12.94 1.47 -5.43
N ILE A 97 13.71 0.68 -6.17
CA ILE A 97 14.04 -0.69 -5.74
C ILE A 97 15.15 -0.61 -4.69
N VAL A 98 14.82 -0.94 -3.45
CA VAL A 98 15.75 -0.92 -2.32
C VAL A 98 16.54 -2.22 -2.24
N PHE A 99 15.88 -3.34 -2.56
CA PHE A 99 16.47 -4.66 -2.50
C PHE A 99 15.80 -5.60 -3.50
N GLU A 100 16.57 -6.44 -4.19
CA GLU A 100 16.09 -7.50 -5.08
C GLU A 100 16.85 -8.79 -4.75
N TYR A 101 16.13 -9.82 -4.33
CA TYR A 101 16.71 -11.14 -4.05
C TYR A 101 16.01 -12.22 -4.86
N LYS A 102 16.73 -12.71 -5.86
CA LYS A 102 16.29 -13.82 -6.71
C LYS A 102 16.58 -15.15 -6.02
N ASN A 103 15.62 -16.07 -6.05
CA ASN A 103 15.72 -17.42 -5.51
C ASN A 103 16.04 -17.45 -3.99
N PRO A 104 15.23 -16.79 -3.15
CA PRO A 104 15.55 -16.64 -1.73
C PRO A 104 15.54 -17.98 -0.97
N ILE A 105 14.61 -18.86 -1.33
CA ILE A 105 14.44 -20.22 -0.80
C ILE A 105 13.82 -21.10 -1.90
N ASP A 106 12.77 -20.58 -2.55
CA ASP A 106 12.15 -21.18 -3.74
C ASP A 106 12.80 -20.61 -5.01
N LYS A 107 13.27 -21.50 -5.89
CA LYS A 107 13.90 -21.13 -7.19
C LYS A 107 12.92 -20.53 -8.19
N THR A 108 11.63 -20.50 -7.87
CA THR A 108 10.59 -19.93 -8.71
C THR A 108 10.15 -18.55 -8.22
N GLN A 109 10.84 -17.93 -7.25
CA GLN A 109 10.37 -16.68 -6.66
C GLN A 109 11.49 -15.64 -6.59
N THR A 110 11.08 -14.38 -6.75
CA THR A 110 11.93 -13.21 -6.50
C THR A 110 11.26 -12.35 -5.44
N ILE A 111 12.00 -12.02 -4.38
CA ILE A 111 11.55 -11.08 -3.36
C ILE A 111 12.16 -9.71 -3.67
N ILE A 112 11.32 -8.69 -3.64
CA ILE A 112 11.73 -7.31 -3.92
C ILE A 112 11.21 -6.43 -2.80
N ILE A 113 12.08 -5.61 -2.24
CA ILE A 113 11.68 -4.50 -1.38
C ILE A 113 11.79 -3.23 -2.20
N ILE A 114 10.67 -2.53 -2.33
CA ILE A 114 10.59 -1.23 -2.97
C ILE A 114 10.24 -0.16 -1.96
N ARG A 115 10.60 1.07 -2.28
CA ARG A 115 10.15 2.28 -1.60
C ARG A 115 9.21 3.03 -2.51
N VAL A 116 8.06 3.46 -1.99
CA VAL A 116 7.03 4.19 -2.74
C VAL A 116 6.74 5.49 -2.03
N THR A 117 6.64 6.61 -2.76
CA THR A 117 6.19 7.88 -2.19
C THR A 117 4.76 7.72 -1.65
N ILE A 118 4.48 8.16 -0.43
CA ILE A 118 3.20 7.92 0.26
C ILE A 118 2.00 8.39 -0.57
N LYS A 119 2.10 9.56 -1.21
CA LYS A 119 1.06 10.10 -2.08
C LYS A 119 0.70 9.22 -3.29
N TYR A 120 1.60 8.33 -3.71
CA TYR A 120 1.41 7.38 -4.81
C TYR A 120 1.15 5.94 -4.33
N LEU A 121 1.08 5.70 -3.03
CA LEU A 121 0.95 4.35 -2.49
C LEU A 121 -0.35 3.68 -2.95
N LEU A 122 -1.50 4.35 -2.78
CA LEU A 122 -2.79 3.78 -3.14
C LEU A 122 -2.91 3.56 -4.66
N SER A 123 -2.36 4.46 -5.49
CA SER A 123 -2.33 4.23 -6.94
C SER A 123 -1.43 3.06 -7.31
N PHE A 124 -0.25 2.96 -6.71
CA PHE A 124 0.65 1.84 -6.94
C PHE A 124 0.00 0.49 -6.58
N ILE A 125 -0.68 0.41 -5.44
CA ILE A 125 -1.40 -0.81 -5.03
C ILE A 125 -2.50 -1.18 -6.04
N ARG A 126 -3.28 -0.20 -6.53
CA ARG A 126 -4.28 -0.46 -7.59
C ARG A 126 -3.66 -1.03 -8.84
N GLU A 127 -2.51 -0.50 -9.24
CA GLU A 127 -1.82 -0.94 -10.45
C GLU A 127 -1.18 -2.33 -10.30
N CYS A 128 -0.94 -2.77 -9.07
CA CYS A 128 -0.55 -4.15 -8.77
C CYS A 128 -1.73 -5.14 -8.89
N ALA A 129 -2.99 -4.69 -8.84
CA ALA A 129 -4.16 -5.58 -8.75
C ALA A 129 -4.26 -6.60 -9.91
N PRO A 130 -3.98 -6.26 -11.19
CA PRO A 130 -3.97 -7.25 -12.27
C PRO A 130 -2.94 -8.38 -12.03
N PHE A 131 -1.76 -8.03 -11.50
CA PHE A 131 -0.69 -8.99 -11.19
C PHE A 131 -0.97 -9.82 -9.93
N GLU A 132 -1.70 -9.26 -8.96
CA GLU A 132 -2.19 -10.06 -7.83
C GLU A 132 -3.29 -11.04 -8.27
N ASN A 133 -4.15 -10.65 -9.21
CA ASN A 133 -5.25 -11.48 -9.72
C ASN A 133 -4.77 -12.67 -10.57
N ASP A 134 -3.70 -12.49 -11.34
CA ASP A 134 -3.11 -13.59 -12.13
C ASP A 134 -2.02 -14.38 -11.38
N ASN A 135 -1.84 -14.07 -10.09
CA ASN A 135 -0.82 -14.63 -9.20
C ASN A 135 0.63 -14.42 -9.66
N SER A 136 0.94 -13.46 -10.53
CA SER A 136 2.33 -13.13 -10.87
C SER A 136 3.03 -12.33 -9.76
N LEU A 137 2.28 -11.58 -8.96
CA LEU A 137 2.80 -10.76 -7.86
C LEU A 137 1.95 -10.93 -6.60
N ALA A 138 2.57 -10.79 -5.43
CA ALA A 138 1.89 -10.62 -4.16
C ALA A 138 2.54 -9.49 -3.37
N ILE A 139 1.74 -8.55 -2.89
CA ILE A 139 2.16 -7.61 -1.84
C ILE A 139 2.12 -8.35 -0.52
N ILE A 140 3.29 -8.62 0.06
CA ILE A 140 3.46 -9.40 1.29
C ILE A 140 3.16 -8.52 2.51
N GLN A 141 3.82 -7.36 2.57
CA GLN A 141 3.63 -6.40 3.64
C GLN A 141 4.02 -4.99 3.21
N ILE A 142 3.36 -4.01 3.84
CA ILE A 142 3.70 -2.60 3.78
C ILE A 142 4.18 -2.21 5.17
N PHE A 143 5.35 -1.58 5.26
CA PHE A 143 5.99 -1.27 6.53
C PHE A 143 6.89 -0.04 6.42
N ASP A 144 7.13 0.58 7.56
CA ASP A 144 7.98 1.75 7.66
C ASP A 144 9.41 1.42 7.26
N HIS A 145 10.06 2.35 6.57
CA HIS A 145 11.48 2.25 6.31
C HIS A 145 12.23 2.68 7.58
N PHE A 146 12.42 1.76 8.53
CA PHE A 146 13.34 2.04 9.64
C PHE A 146 14.76 2.09 9.07
N ASN A 147 15.38 3.28 9.14
CA ASN A 147 16.84 3.44 9.07
C ASN A 147 17.45 3.03 10.41
#